data_AF-A0A368H5J6-F1
#
_entry.id   AF-A0A368H5J6-F1
#
_cell.length_a   1.000
_cell.length_b   1.000
_cell.length_c   1.000
_cell.angle_alpha   90.00
_cell.angle_beta   90.00
_cell.angle_gamma   90.00
#
_symmetry.space_group_name_H-M   'P 1'
#
loop_
_entity.id
_entity.type
_entity.pdbx_description
1 polymer ?
#
loop_
_entity_poly.entity_id
_entity_poly.type
_entity_poly.pdbx_seq_one_letter_code
_entity_poly.pdbx_strand_id
1 'polypeptide(L)'
;MYGVATREYACKPSMALPFEVSYRHNYQNSDEADDHQMPDERWLLDYTLEDAVTDEVSIPHRVASKLVRLFAEGNEVAYIARYRADAHEGMSCDQIRQSYKIFNETKELNKKVEKAIANVSSKIKNEGDLTIAVERLKSARESADITEVTQLYASARKTKASIAR
;
A
#
# COMPACT_ATOMS: atom_id res chain seq x y z
N MET A 1 71.72 -42.80 29.19
CA MET A 1 70.58 -42.39 30.04
C MET A 1 69.62 -41.61 29.15
N TYR A 2 68.77 -42.31 28.40
CA TYR A 2 67.80 -41.72 27.47
C TYR A 2 66.41 -41.89 28.08
N GLY A 3 65.63 -40.81 28.12
CA GLY A 3 64.27 -40.81 28.66
C GLY A 3 63.49 -39.61 28.14
N VAL A 4 63.19 -39.62 26.84
CA VAL A 4 62.16 -38.75 26.24
C VAL A 4 60.80 -39.36 26.52
N ALA A 5 60.02 -38.73 27.39
CA ALA A 5 58.64 -39.13 27.64
C ALA A 5 57.73 -38.47 26.59
N THR A 6 57.44 -39.21 25.52
CA THR A 6 56.31 -38.97 24.63
C THR A 6 55.01 -39.16 25.41
N ARG A 7 54.17 -38.12 25.51
CA ARG A 7 52.82 -38.25 26.02
C ARG A 7 51.87 -38.41 24.83
N GLU A 8 51.53 -39.66 24.56
CA GLU A 8 50.43 -40.08 23.71
C GLU A 8 49.13 -39.49 24.26
N TYR A 9 48.42 -38.70 23.45
CA TYR A 9 47.01 -38.43 23.70
C TYR A 9 46.22 -39.42 22.85
N ALA A 10 45.77 -40.48 23.51
CA ALA A 10 44.89 -41.48 22.96
C ALA A 10 43.55 -40.85 22.56
N CYS A 11 43.22 -41.00 21.28
CA CYS A 11 41.89 -40.84 20.74
C CYS A 11 40.95 -41.87 21.39
N LYS A 12 39.88 -41.42 22.04
CA LYS A 12 38.61 -42.15 22.00
C LYS A 12 37.44 -41.19 21.71
N PRO A 13 36.55 -41.57 20.79
CA PRO A 13 35.38 -40.79 20.40
C PRO A 13 34.19 -41.15 21.30
N SER A 14 33.24 -40.22 21.45
CA SER A 14 31.81 -40.51 21.56
C SER A 14 31.06 -39.28 22.09
N MET A 15 29.85 -39.11 21.54
CA MET A 15 28.80 -38.15 21.90
C MET A 15 29.01 -36.73 21.36
N ALA A 16 28.40 -36.40 20.22
CA ALA A 16 26.97 -36.05 20.04
C ALA A 16 26.76 -34.55 20.27
N LEU A 17 26.12 -33.76 19.42
CA LEU A 17 25.67 -33.83 18.03
C LEU A 17 25.94 -32.41 17.48
N PRO A 18 26.10 -32.25 16.16
CA PRO A 18 26.35 -30.95 15.56
C PRO A 18 25.18 -29.99 15.84
N PHE A 19 25.49 -28.78 16.30
CA PHE A 19 24.59 -27.64 16.25
C PHE A 19 24.40 -27.25 14.77
N GLU A 20 23.60 -28.04 14.05
CA GLU A 20 23.01 -27.57 12.81
C GLU A 20 21.96 -26.52 13.18
N VAL A 21 22.33 -25.25 13.04
CA VAL A 21 21.33 -24.22 12.76
C VAL A 21 20.78 -24.55 11.39
N SER A 22 19.79 -25.44 11.38
CA SER A 22 18.95 -25.71 10.21
C SER A 22 18.20 -24.41 9.93
N TYR A 23 18.76 -23.58 9.05
CA TYR A 23 17.98 -22.62 8.28
C TYR A 23 17.06 -23.44 7.39
N ARG A 24 15.96 -23.92 7.97
CA ARG A 24 14.89 -24.58 7.26
C ARG A 24 14.20 -23.49 6.44
N HIS A 25 14.70 -23.30 5.22
CA HIS A 25 13.95 -22.68 4.15
C HIS A 25 12.67 -23.51 3.95
N ASN A 26 11.63 -23.18 4.69
CA ASN A 26 10.27 -23.50 4.32
C ASN A 26 9.86 -22.52 3.21
N TYR A 27 10.40 -22.71 2.00
CA TYR A 27 9.65 -22.40 0.79
C TYR A 27 8.74 -23.60 0.56
N GLN A 28 7.67 -23.65 1.35
CA GLN A 28 6.53 -24.45 0.98
C GLN A 28 5.94 -23.74 -0.24
N ASN A 29 6.12 -24.33 -1.42
CA ASN A 29 5.27 -24.04 -2.56
C ASN A 29 3.83 -24.32 -2.13
N SER A 30 3.11 -23.27 -1.77
CA SER A 30 1.68 -23.20 -2.00
C SER A 30 1.50 -22.58 -3.37
N ASP A 31 1.45 -23.44 -4.39
CA ASP A 31 0.64 -23.22 -5.59
C ASP A 31 -0.87 -23.25 -5.25
N GLU A 32 -1.23 -22.80 -4.05
CA GLU A 32 -2.57 -22.34 -3.73
C GLU A 32 -2.58 -20.90 -4.20
N ALA A 33 -3.32 -20.64 -5.27
CA ALA A 33 -3.87 -19.32 -5.53
C ALA A 33 -4.78 -18.98 -4.33
N ASP A 34 -4.15 -18.59 -3.22
CA ASP A 34 -4.82 -17.98 -2.10
C ASP A 34 -5.27 -16.62 -2.64
N ASP A 35 -6.48 -16.64 -3.17
CA ASP A 35 -7.35 -15.50 -3.41
C ASP A 35 -7.53 -14.84 -2.04
N HIS A 36 -6.46 -14.24 -1.52
CA HIS A 36 -6.52 -13.31 -0.41
C HIS A 36 -7.29 -12.11 -0.94
N GLN A 37 -8.61 -12.30 -0.94
CA GLN A 37 -9.64 -11.31 -1.08
C GLN A 37 -9.20 -10.17 -0.17
N MET A 38 -8.66 -9.13 -0.81
CA MET A 38 -8.42 -7.85 -0.17
C MET A 38 -9.73 -7.50 0.53
N PRO A 39 -9.71 -7.04 1.80
CA PRO A 39 -10.94 -6.56 2.41
C PRO A 39 -11.52 -5.53 1.45
N ASP A 40 -12.77 -5.73 1.03
CA ASP A 40 -13.49 -4.93 0.04
C ASP A 40 -13.65 -3.48 0.55
N GLU A 41 -12.54 -2.75 0.65
CA GLU A 41 -12.51 -1.31 0.82
C GLU A 41 -13.05 -0.79 -0.51
N ARG A 42 -14.36 -0.54 -0.54
CA ARG A 42 -15.11 -0.17 -1.73
C ARG A 42 -14.37 0.95 -2.47
N TRP A 43 -13.76 0.59 -3.60
CA TRP A 43 -13.08 1.54 -4.44
C TRP A 43 -14.11 2.32 -5.25
N LEU A 44 -14.08 3.65 -5.15
CA LEU A 44 -15.08 4.54 -5.75
C LEU A 44 -14.52 5.36 -6.90
N LEU A 45 -13.20 5.51 -6.98
CA LEU A 45 -12.52 6.27 -8.03
C LEU A 45 -12.48 5.48 -9.34
N ASP A 46 -12.49 6.19 -10.47
CA ASP A 46 -12.51 5.56 -11.80
C ASP A 46 -11.16 4.96 -12.24
N TYR A 47 -10.06 5.33 -11.56
CA TYR A 47 -8.70 4.82 -11.82
C TYR A 47 -8.23 3.92 -10.69
N THR A 48 -7.31 2.98 -10.97
CA THR A 48 -6.81 2.05 -9.95
C THR A 48 -5.61 2.62 -9.18
N LEU A 49 -5.28 1.99 -8.05
CA LEU A 49 -4.10 2.35 -7.24
C LEU A 49 -2.80 2.18 -8.05
N GLU A 50 -2.73 1.13 -8.87
CA GLU A 50 -1.57 0.85 -9.71
C GLU A 50 -1.36 1.94 -10.76
N ASP A 51 -2.46 2.43 -11.36
CA ASP A 51 -2.41 3.49 -12.38
C ASP A 51 -1.95 4.80 -11.75
N ALA A 52 -2.45 5.15 -10.56
CA ALA A 52 -2.01 6.33 -9.83
C ALA A 52 -0.50 6.32 -9.53
N VAL A 53 0.03 5.17 -9.10
CA VAL A 53 1.47 5.03 -8.82
C VAL A 53 2.28 5.03 -10.11
N THR A 54 1.77 4.40 -11.17
CA THR A 54 2.40 4.34 -12.49
C THR A 54 2.57 5.74 -13.08
N ASP A 55 1.52 6.56 -13.06
CA ASP A 55 1.51 7.90 -13.63
C ASP A 55 2.46 8.85 -12.90
N GLU A 56 2.50 8.79 -11.56
CA GLU A 56 3.29 9.71 -10.73
C GLU A 56 4.78 9.34 -10.69
N VAL A 57 5.11 8.05 -10.62
CA VAL A 57 6.51 7.57 -10.49
C VAL A 57 7.11 7.20 -11.86
N SER A 58 6.29 7.16 -12.92
CA SER A 58 6.69 6.76 -14.27
C SER A 58 7.30 5.36 -14.30
N ILE A 59 6.63 4.41 -13.63
CA ILE A 59 7.06 3.01 -13.52
C ILE A 59 6.16 2.10 -14.34
N PRO A 60 6.65 0.94 -14.82
CA PRO A 60 5.78 0.03 -15.55
C PRO A 60 4.68 -0.54 -14.64
N HIS A 61 3.46 -0.64 -15.16
CA HIS A 61 2.28 -1.13 -14.42
C HIS A 61 2.52 -2.50 -13.72
N ARG A 62 3.33 -3.39 -14.32
CA ARG A 62 3.72 -4.68 -13.70
C ARG A 62 4.43 -4.50 -12.35
N VAL A 63 5.28 -3.48 -12.23
CA VAL A 63 6.04 -3.15 -11.02
C VAL A 63 5.12 -2.46 -10.02
N ALA A 64 4.28 -1.54 -10.50
CA ALA A 64 3.26 -0.89 -9.68
C ALA A 64 2.32 -1.91 -9.01
N SER A 65 1.81 -2.89 -9.75
CA SER A 65 0.93 -3.94 -9.20
C SER A 65 1.61 -4.78 -8.12
N LYS A 66 2.88 -5.19 -8.32
CA LYS A 66 3.65 -5.89 -7.28
C LYS A 66 3.86 -5.02 -6.04
N LEU A 67 4.20 -3.75 -6.21
CA LEU A 67 4.39 -2.81 -5.11
C LEU A 67 3.09 -2.57 -4.33
N VAL A 68 1.98 -2.34 -5.02
CA VAL A 68 0.66 -2.14 -4.43
C VAL A 68 0.24 -3.34 -3.59
N ARG A 69 0.46 -4.57 -4.08
CA ARG A 69 0.23 -5.79 -3.29
C ARG A 69 1.05 -5.81 -2.01
N LEU A 70 2.35 -5.54 -2.10
CA LEU A 70 3.23 -5.49 -0.93
C LEU A 70 2.82 -4.40 0.06
N PHE A 71 2.38 -3.24 -0.41
CA PHE A 71 1.88 -2.17 0.46
C PHE A 71 0.54 -2.53 1.10
N ALA A 72 -0.34 -3.24 0.39
CA ALA A 72 -1.61 -3.70 0.92
C ALA A 72 -1.44 -4.79 2.00
N GLU A 73 -0.42 -5.64 1.87
CA GLU A 73 0.03 -6.56 2.92
C GLU A 73 0.60 -5.84 4.17
N GLY A 74 0.82 -4.52 4.09
CA GLY A 74 1.37 -3.72 5.18
C GLY A 74 2.90 -3.83 5.29
N ASN A 75 3.60 -4.24 4.23
CA ASN A 75 5.06 -4.30 4.25
C ASN A 75 5.67 -2.89 4.30
N GLU A 76 6.70 -2.73 5.13
CA GLU A 76 7.42 -1.46 5.24
C GLU A 76 8.28 -1.17 3.99
N VAL A 77 8.38 0.10 3.61
CA VAL A 77 9.22 0.58 2.50
C VAL A 77 10.67 0.09 2.62
N ALA A 78 11.24 0.12 3.84
CA ALA A 78 12.60 -0.33 4.09
C ALA A 78 12.77 -1.85 3.89
N TYR A 79 11.76 -2.64 4.22
CA TYR A 79 11.75 -4.08 3.99
C TYR A 79 11.69 -4.39 2.50
N ILE A 80 10.80 -3.72 1.76
CA ILE A 80 10.66 -3.89 0.30
C ILE A 80 11.97 -3.54 -0.41
N ALA A 81 12.58 -2.40 -0.06
CA ALA A 81 13.83 -1.95 -0.67
C ALA A 81 15.04 -2.88 -0.41
N ARG A 82 15.03 -3.63 0.70
CA ARG A 82 16.14 -4.53 1.09
C ARG A 82 15.96 -5.97 0.61
N TYR A 83 14.73 -6.46 0.66
CA TYR A 83 14.45 -7.89 0.53
C TYR A 83 13.55 -8.22 -0.67
N ARG A 84 12.97 -7.23 -1.36
CA ARG A 84 12.06 -7.44 -2.50
C ARG A 84 12.58 -6.81 -3.78
N ALA A 85 13.83 -7.12 -4.12
CA ALA A 85 14.48 -6.68 -5.36
C ALA A 85 13.68 -7.04 -6.63
N ASP A 86 13.02 -8.21 -6.62
CA ASP A 86 12.19 -8.70 -7.73
C ASP A 86 10.89 -7.90 -7.92
N ALA A 87 10.43 -7.21 -6.88
CA ALA A 87 9.20 -6.45 -6.90
C ALA A 87 9.41 -5.07 -7.50
N HIS A 88 10.51 -4.39 -7.11
CA HIS A 88 10.81 -3.04 -7.55
C HIS A 88 11.77 -2.98 -8.75
N GLU A 89 12.25 -4.12 -9.26
CA GLU A 89 13.07 -4.26 -10.49
C GLU A 89 14.24 -3.25 -10.56
N GLY A 90 14.87 -2.94 -9.42
CA GLY A 90 15.99 -2.00 -9.35
C GLY A 90 15.63 -0.51 -9.16
N MET A 91 14.38 -0.16 -8.84
CA MET A 91 14.02 1.20 -8.42
C MET A 91 14.83 1.71 -7.23
N SER A 92 14.99 3.04 -7.14
CA SER A 92 15.64 3.68 -6.01
C SER A 92 14.76 3.67 -4.75
N CYS A 93 15.39 3.68 -3.58
CA CYS A 93 14.68 3.79 -2.30
C CYS A 93 13.73 5.00 -2.23
N ASP A 94 14.09 6.11 -2.89
CA ASP A 94 13.26 7.30 -2.95
C ASP A 94 12.00 7.08 -3.79
N GLN A 95 12.11 6.37 -4.92
CA GLN A 95 10.95 6.03 -5.74
C GLN A 95 9.99 5.08 -5.00
N ILE A 96 10.51 4.11 -4.24
CA ILE A 96 9.67 3.21 -3.43
C ILE A 96 8.96 4.00 -2.32
N ARG A 97 9.66 4.95 -1.68
CA ARG A 97 9.06 5.85 -0.68
C ARG A 97 7.98 6.73 -1.29
N GLN A 98 8.22 7.28 -2.47
CA GLN A 98 7.25 8.10 -3.18
C GLN A 98 6.02 7.27 -3.56
N SER A 99 6.22 6.05 -4.09
CA SER A 99 5.13 5.11 -4.42
C SER A 99 4.24 4.83 -3.21
N TYR A 100 4.84 4.58 -2.04
CA TYR A 100 4.10 4.35 -0.79
C TYR A 100 3.33 5.58 -0.32
N LYS A 101 3.89 6.78 -0.50
CA LYS A 101 3.20 8.03 -0.21
C LYS A 101 1.96 8.18 -1.09
N ILE A 102 2.11 8.01 -2.41
CA ILE A 102 1.00 8.10 -3.37
C ILE A 102 -0.08 7.06 -3.03
N PHE A 103 0.31 5.80 -2.78
CA PHE A 103 -0.63 4.75 -2.39
C PHE A 103 -1.50 5.15 -1.19
N ASN A 104 -0.90 5.71 -0.14
CA ASN A 104 -1.64 6.18 1.03
C ASN A 104 -2.50 7.40 0.72
N GLU A 105 -2.00 8.35 -0.07
CA GLU A 105 -2.75 9.53 -0.49
C GLU A 105 -3.98 9.15 -1.31
N THR A 106 -3.86 8.19 -2.24
CA THR A 106 -5.00 7.71 -3.04
C THR A 106 -6.01 6.94 -2.19
N LYS A 107 -5.57 6.13 -1.22
CA LYS A 107 -6.48 5.49 -0.24
C LYS A 107 -7.27 6.53 0.57
N GLU A 108 -6.59 7.55 1.07
CA GLU A 108 -7.24 8.63 1.81
C GLU A 108 -8.16 9.46 0.91
N LEU A 109 -7.82 9.63 -0.37
CA LEU A 109 -8.69 10.25 -1.36
C LEU A 109 -9.97 9.45 -1.56
N ASN A 110 -9.89 8.13 -1.72
CA ASN A 110 -11.05 7.25 -1.86
C ASN A 110 -12.00 7.37 -0.65
N LYS A 111 -11.46 7.40 0.58
CA LYS A 111 -12.25 7.63 1.80
C LYS A 111 -12.90 9.02 1.83
N LYS A 112 -12.23 10.05 1.31
CA LYS A 112 -12.81 11.39 1.19
C LYS A 112 -13.94 11.43 0.17
N VAL A 113 -13.80 10.73 -0.96
CA VAL A 113 -14.87 10.58 -1.97
C VAL A 113 -16.09 9.90 -1.36
N GLU A 114 -15.90 8.81 -0.61
CA GLU A 114 -17.01 8.12 0.08
C GLU A 114 -17.79 9.07 1.00
N LYS A 115 -17.06 9.82 1.85
CA LYS A 115 -17.65 10.83 2.72
C LYS A 115 -18.32 11.95 1.93
N ALA A 116 -17.74 12.38 0.82
CA ALA A 116 -18.31 13.41 -0.05
C ALA A 116 -19.63 12.94 -0.65
N ILE A 117 -19.69 11.72 -1.18
CA ILE A 117 -20.92 11.11 -1.73
C ILE A 117 -22.02 11.07 -0.65
N ALA A 118 -21.71 10.63 0.57
CA ALA A 118 -22.68 10.62 1.68
C ALA A 118 -23.18 12.03 2.08
N ASN A 119 -22.29 13.03 2.02
CA ASN A 119 -22.66 14.43 2.27
C ASN A 119 -23.52 15.02 1.15
N VAL A 120 -23.26 14.64 -0.09
CA VAL A 120 -24.02 15.13 -1.26
C VAL A 120 -25.40 14.46 -1.30
N SER A 121 -25.48 13.15 -1.05
CA SER A 121 -26.74 12.39 -1.02
C SER A 121 -27.71 12.87 0.07
N SER A 122 -27.20 13.41 1.18
CA SER A 122 -28.03 13.98 2.24
C SER A 122 -28.53 15.40 1.94
N LYS A 123 -27.87 16.15 1.06
CA LYS A 123 -28.19 17.56 0.75
C LYS A 123 -28.99 17.73 -0.53
N ILE A 124 -28.66 16.95 -1.56
CA ILE A 124 -29.32 17.04 -2.87
C ILE A 124 -30.58 16.17 -2.85
N LYS A 125 -31.73 16.78 -3.14
CA LYS A 125 -33.02 16.07 -3.30
C LYS A 125 -33.31 15.66 -4.74
N ASN A 126 -32.59 16.23 -5.70
CA ASN A 126 -32.76 15.96 -7.12
C ASN A 126 -31.80 14.85 -7.57
N GLU A 127 -32.33 13.73 -8.07
CA GLU A 127 -31.52 12.59 -8.48
C GLU A 127 -30.57 12.93 -9.64
N GLY A 128 -30.99 13.80 -10.57
CA GLY A 128 -30.14 14.22 -11.69
C GLY A 128 -28.86 14.93 -11.24
N ASP A 129 -28.99 15.93 -10.37
CA ASP A 129 -27.85 16.68 -9.85
C ASP A 129 -26.94 15.80 -8.96
N LEU A 130 -27.52 14.83 -8.25
CA LEU A 130 -26.78 13.86 -7.44
C LEU A 130 -25.90 12.97 -8.32
N THR A 131 -26.44 12.42 -9.41
CA THR A 131 -25.66 11.56 -10.32
C THR A 131 -24.46 12.30 -10.92
N ILE A 132 -24.67 13.54 -11.37
CA ILE A 132 -23.59 14.40 -11.93
C ILE A 132 -22.53 14.69 -10.86
N ALA A 133 -22.95 15.01 -9.63
CA ALA A 133 -22.02 15.27 -8.54
C ALA A 133 -21.20 14.02 -8.17
N VAL A 134 -21.83 12.85 -8.14
CA VAL A 134 -21.15 11.57 -7.88
C VAL A 134 -20.14 11.26 -8.99
N GLU A 135 -20.51 11.39 -10.25
CA GLU A 135 -19.60 11.19 -11.38
C GLU A 135 -18.36 12.09 -11.28
N ARG A 136 -18.55 13.37 -11.00
CA ARG A 136 -17.43 14.32 -10.76
C ARG A 136 -16.55 13.95 -9.58
N LEU A 137 -17.14 13.38 -8.52
CA LEU A 137 -16.38 12.92 -7.35
C LEU A 137 -15.57 11.66 -7.64
N LYS A 138 -16.03 10.78 -8.53
CA LYS A 138 -15.30 9.57 -8.95
C LYS A 138 -14.13 9.89 -9.89
N SER A 139 -14.29 10.91 -10.73
CA SER A 139 -13.24 11.41 -11.61
C SER A 139 -12.25 12.35 -10.92
N ALA A 140 -12.44 12.67 -9.64
CA ALA A 140 -11.58 13.60 -8.91
C ALA A 140 -10.18 13.00 -8.74
N ARG A 141 -9.15 13.75 -9.15
CA ARG A 141 -7.75 13.32 -9.02
C ARG A 141 -7.11 13.88 -7.77
N GLU A 142 -7.59 15.04 -7.32
CA GLU A 142 -7.06 15.72 -6.14
C GLU A 142 -8.12 15.92 -5.06
N SER A 143 -7.66 16.05 -3.81
CA SER A 143 -8.56 16.39 -2.71
C SER A 143 -9.18 17.77 -2.85
N ALA A 144 -8.56 18.68 -3.62
CA ALA A 144 -9.10 19.99 -3.94
C ALA A 144 -10.40 19.87 -4.77
N ASP A 145 -10.42 19.02 -5.79
CA ASP A 145 -11.60 18.79 -6.64
C ASP A 145 -12.79 18.30 -5.81
N ILE A 146 -12.55 17.38 -4.88
CA ILE A 146 -13.57 16.88 -3.94
C ILE A 146 -14.11 18.04 -3.09
N THR A 147 -13.22 18.90 -2.58
CA THR A 147 -13.65 20.06 -1.79
C THR A 147 -14.45 21.06 -2.59
N GLU A 148 -14.11 21.28 -3.87
CA GLU A 148 -14.85 22.16 -4.75
C GLU A 148 -16.26 21.65 -5.00
N VAL A 149 -16.41 20.37 -5.40
CA VAL A 149 -17.72 19.75 -5.63
C VAL A 149 -18.56 19.79 -4.35
N THR A 150 -17.98 19.39 -3.22
CA THR A 150 -18.70 19.41 -1.94
C THR A 150 -19.05 20.81 -1.48
N GLN A 151 -18.26 21.85 -1.80
CA GLN A 151 -18.56 23.24 -1.47
C GLN A 151 -19.72 23.81 -2.30
N LEU A 152 -19.83 23.45 -3.58
CA LEU A 152 -20.96 23.86 -4.43
C LEU A 152 -22.31 23.45 -3.82
N TYR A 153 -22.35 22.27 -3.20
CA TYR A 153 -23.56 21.73 -2.55
C TYR A 153 -23.57 21.93 -1.03
N ALA A 154 -22.46 22.35 -0.42
CA ALA A 154 -22.46 22.81 0.96
C ALA A 154 -23.15 24.16 0.99
N SER A 155 -24.43 24.13 1.41
CA SER A 155 -25.24 25.31 1.70
C SER A 155 -24.34 26.44 2.22
N ALA A 156 -24.26 27.55 1.48
CA ALA A 156 -23.43 28.69 1.87
C ALA A 156 -23.68 28.97 3.36
N ARG A 157 -22.65 28.81 4.20
CA ARG A 157 -22.77 29.23 5.59
C ARG A 157 -23.18 30.70 5.54
N LYS A 158 -24.36 31.03 6.07
CA LYS A 158 -24.79 32.41 6.21
C LYS A 158 -23.78 33.10 7.12
N THR A 159 -22.77 33.72 6.54
CA THR A 159 -21.85 34.59 7.25
C THR A 159 -22.64 35.82 7.68
N LYS A 160 -22.24 36.49 8.76
CA LYS A 160 -22.92 37.70 9.25
C LYS A 160 -23.08 38.77 8.15
N ALA A 161 -22.18 38.78 7.17
CA ALA A 161 -22.25 39.61 5.96
C ALA A 161 -23.42 39.27 5.01
N SER A 162 -23.85 38.00 4.93
CA SER A 162 -24.99 37.58 4.10
C SER A 162 -26.35 37.82 4.78
N ILE A 163 -26.38 38.01 6.10
CA ILE A 163 -27.60 38.26 6.89
C ILE A 163 -27.99 39.75 6.87
N ALA A 164 -27.06 40.63 6.48
CA ALA A 164 -27.21 42.08 6.51
C ALA A 164 -27.58 42.71 5.15
N ARG A 165 -28.14 41.95 4.19
CA ARG A 165 -28.69 42.50 2.94
C ARG A 165 -30.19 42.69 3.02
#